data_AF-A0A1Q3BCP8-F1
#
_entry.id   AF-A0A1Q3BCP8-F1
#
_cell.length_a   1.000
_cell.length_b   1.000
_cell.length_c   1.000
_cell.angle_alpha   90.00
_cell.angle_beta   90.00
_cell.angle_gamma   90.00
#
_symmetry.space_group_name_H-M   'P 1'
#
loop_
_entity.id
_entity.type
_entity.pdbx_description
1 polymer ?
#
loop_
_entity_poly.entity_id
_entity_poly.type
_entity_poly.pdbx_seq_one_letter_code
_entity_poly.pdbx_strand_id
1 'polypeptide(L)'
;MATSPESLCCFCPLPFRYFVDSVVNLKFDEEPNYAQYISFFDDILGPNPDVRPLITKGAQELIQVGLKRGRLSLDEGEDGQPIKRVHIGMPATQWISVYNGRHPMKQRYHYNMTDSRLAQHIEKGDEDDLFISAVSSYQNLWAVIMDAGTGFTCQIYELSLYFLHKEWIMEQWENNYYINALARVQNGSSLVVVSKGTTYVQQSYKVSNSFPFKWINKKWRGGDLNMVTEQGWFTYGTICV
;
A
#
# COMPACT_ATOMS: atom_id res chain seq x y z
N MET A 1 4.86 -19.18 -28.71
CA MET A 1 4.95 -19.78 -27.37
C MET A 1 3.66 -19.47 -26.64
N ALA A 2 2.76 -20.44 -26.48
CA ALA A 2 1.55 -20.24 -25.70
C ALA A 2 1.91 -20.37 -24.22
N THR A 3 1.67 -19.32 -23.43
CA THR A 3 1.81 -19.37 -21.96
C THR A 3 0.81 -20.38 -21.41
N SER A 4 1.29 -21.42 -20.72
CA SER A 4 0.41 -22.46 -20.16
C SER A 4 -0.48 -21.88 -19.05
N PRO A 5 -1.72 -22.40 -18.88
CA PRO A 5 -2.57 -22.05 -17.74
C PRO A 5 -1.88 -22.25 -16.39
N GLU A 6 -0.98 -23.24 -16.30
CA GLU A 6 -0.15 -23.49 -15.13
C GLU A 6 0.80 -22.34 -14.79
N SER A 7 1.36 -21.69 -15.81
CA SER A 7 2.23 -20.51 -15.65
C SER A 7 1.44 -19.28 -15.21
N LEU A 8 0.22 -19.11 -15.73
CA LEU A 8 -0.65 -17.96 -15.44
C LEU A 8 -1.26 -18.01 -14.03
N CYS A 9 -1.49 -19.22 -13.50
CA CYS A 9 -2.21 -19.43 -12.24
C CYS A 9 -1.36 -20.06 -11.12
N CYS A 10 -0.04 -19.98 -11.20
CA CYS A 10 0.89 -20.62 -10.26
C CYS A 10 0.69 -20.20 -8.78
N PHE A 11 0.12 -19.02 -8.53
CA PHE A 11 -0.18 -18.51 -7.17
C PHE A 11 -1.68 -18.38 -6.89
N CYS A 12 -2.56 -18.92 -7.75
CA CYS A 12 -4.01 -18.79 -7.61
C CYS A 12 -4.65 -20.04 -6.96
N PRO A 13 -5.77 -19.88 -6.22
CA PRO A 13 -6.58 -20.99 -5.75
C PRO A 13 -7.05 -21.92 -6.89
N LEU A 14 -7.27 -23.20 -6.58
CA LEU A 14 -7.62 -24.25 -7.54
C LEU A 14 -8.75 -23.87 -8.53
N PRO A 15 -9.85 -23.23 -8.09
CA PRO A 15 -10.93 -22.79 -8.98
C PRO A 15 -10.50 -21.87 -10.13
N PHE A 16 -9.52 -20.99 -9.89
CA PHE A 16 -9.00 -20.10 -10.94
C PHE A 16 -8.26 -20.87 -12.02
N ARG A 17 -7.60 -21.98 -11.67
CA ARG A 17 -6.94 -22.86 -12.64
C ARG A 17 -7.97 -23.54 -13.54
N TYR A 18 -9.03 -24.09 -12.96
CA TYR A 18 -10.11 -24.73 -13.72
C TYR A 18 -10.83 -23.77 -14.65
N PHE A 19 -11.07 -22.54 -14.20
CA PHE A 19 -11.66 -21.50 -15.04
C PHE A 19 -10.77 -21.14 -16.23
N VAL A 20 -9.49 -20.83 -15.99
CA VAL A 20 -8.56 -20.42 -17.05
C VAL A 20 -8.34 -21.56 -18.05
N ASP A 21 -8.21 -22.79 -17.58
CA ASP A 21 -8.08 -23.96 -18.46
C ASP A 21 -9.34 -24.15 -19.33
N SER A 22 -10.53 -23.94 -18.76
CA SER A 22 -11.79 -24.03 -19.53
C SER A 22 -11.96 -22.93 -20.56
N VAL A 23 -11.53 -21.69 -20.25
CA VAL A 23 -11.69 -20.53 -21.15
C VAL A 23 -10.62 -20.50 -22.24
N VAL A 24 -9.39 -20.91 -21.93
CA VAL A 24 -8.28 -20.95 -22.92
C VAL A 24 -8.51 -22.03 -23.96
N ASN A 25 -9.23 -23.11 -23.61
CA ASN A 25 -9.56 -24.20 -24.52
C ASN A 25 -10.90 -24.00 -25.26
N LEU A 26 -11.59 -22.88 -25.06
CA LEU A 26 -12.87 -22.61 -25.70
C LEU A 26 -12.68 -22.37 -27.21
N LYS A 27 -13.52 -23.00 -28.04
CA LYS A 27 -13.49 -22.76 -29.49
C LYS A 27 -14.19 -21.46 -29.84
N PHE A 28 -13.83 -20.88 -30.99
CA PHE A 28 -14.37 -19.59 -31.44
C PHE A 28 -15.92 -19.57 -31.55
N ASP A 29 -16.52 -20.68 -31.97
CA ASP A 29 -17.98 -20.81 -32.14
C ASP A 29 -18.67 -21.50 -30.95
N GLU A 30 -17.94 -21.80 -29.87
CA GLU A 30 -18.47 -22.49 -28.70
C GLU A 30 -19.01 -21.48 -27.68
N GLU A 31 -20.27 -21.66 -27.26
CA GLU A 31 -20.86 -20.82 -26.22
C GLU A 31 -20.28 -21.17 -24.85
N PRO A 32 -19.76 -20.19 -24.07
CA PRO A 32 -19.16 -20.46 -22.78
C PRO A 32 -20.21 -20.98 -21.78
N ASN A 33 -19.88 -22.05 -21.05
CA ASN A 33 -20.75 -22.58 -20.01
C ASN A 33 -20.61 -21.79 -18.70
N TYR A 34 -21.31 -20.65 -18.66
CA TYR A 34 -21.28 -19.74 -17.51
C TYR A 34 -21.72 -20.40 -16.20
N ALA A 35 -22.70 -21.31 -16.24
CA ALA A 35 -23.17 -22.01 -15.05
C ALA A 35 -22.06 -22.87 -14.43
N GLN A 36 -21.32 -23.59 -15.27
CA GLN A 36 -20.19 -24.40 -14.83
C GLN A 36 -19.05 -23.53 -14.26
N TYR A 37 -18.76 -22.39 -14.90
CA TYR A 37 -17.70 -21.49 -14.43
C TYR A 37 -18.01 -20.87 -13.08
N ILE A 38 -19.27 -20.50 -12.85
CA ILE A 38 -19.72 -19.97 -11.56
C ILE A 38 -19.56 -21.04 -10.49
N SER A 39 -19.89 -22.31 -10.80
CA SER A 39 -19.81 -23.41 -9.83
C SER A 39 -18.40 -23.69 -9.30
N PHE A 40 -17.35 -23.40 -10.08
CA PHE A 40 -15.97 -23.56 -9.60
C PHE A 40 -15.67 -22.71 -8.36
N PHE A 41 -16.34 -21.58 -8.21
CA PHE A 41 -16.08 -20.62 -7.14
C PHE A 41 -17.06 -20.73 -5.97
N ASP A 42 -18.01 -21.67 -5.98
CA ASP A 42 -19.00 -21.80 -4.91
C ASP A 42 -18.36 -22.08 -3.55
N ASP A 43 -17.30 -22.89 -3.52
CA ASP A 43 -16.52 -23.19 -2.31
C ASP A 43 -15.77 -21.97 -1.76
N ILE A 44 -15.36 -21.02 -2.63
CA ILE A 44 -14.60 -19.81 -2.25
C ILE A 44 -15.53 -18.65 -1.89
N LEU A 45 -16.64 -18.51 -2.62
CA LEU A 45 -17.56 -17.37 -2.51
C LEU A 45 -18.66 -17.60 -1.46
N GLY A 46 -18.81 -18.83 -0.98
CA GLY A 46 -19.85 -19.21 -0.03
C GLY A 46 -21.27 -19.19 -0.64
N PRO A 47 -22.25 -19.80 0.04
CA PRO A 47 -23.61 -19.96 -0.48
C PRO A 47 -24.42 -18.65 -0.49
N ASN A 48 -23.96 -17.61 0.21
CA ASN A 48 -24.71 -16.37 0.36
C ASN A 48 -24.21 -15.29 -0.62
N PRO A 49 -24.99 -14.97 -1.69
CA PRO A 49 -24.59 -14.01 -2.71
C PRO A 49 -24.44 -12.58 -2.18
N ASP A 50 -25.11 -12.23 -1.07
CA ASP A 50 -25.06 -10.91 -0.44
C ASP A 50 -23.75 -10.64 0.30
N VAL A 51 -22.95 -11.68 0.56
CA VAL A 51 -21.66 -11.61 1.26
C VAL A 51 -20.49 -11.55 0.28
N ARG A 52 -20.77 -11.63 -1.03
CA ARG A 52 -19.72 -11.63 -2.05
C ARG A 52 -19.07 -10.24 -2.15
N PRO A 53 -17.73 -10.14 -2.23
CA PRO A 53 -17.02 -8.85 -2.18
C PRO A 53 -17.36 -7.86 -3.31
N LEU A 54 -17.97 -8.35 -4.40
CA LEU A 54 -18.28 -7.57 -5.61
C LEU A 54 -19.71 -7.88 -6.06
N ILE A 55 -20.62 -6.95 -5.82
CA ILE A 55 -21.97 -6.94 -6.40
C ILE A 55 -21.99 -5.87 -7.49
N THR A 56 -21.86 -6.29 -8.75
CA THR A 56 -22.03 -5.39 -9.91
C THR A 56 -23.45 -5.54 -10.45
N LYS A 57 -24.05 -4.47 -10.98
CA LYS A 57 -25.41 -4.53 -11.57
C LYS A 57 -25.53 -5.65 -12.61
N GLY A 58 -24.49 -5.86 -13.42
CA GLY A 58 -24.43 -6.97 -14.38
C GLY A 58 -24.46 -8.37 -13.75
N ALA A 59 -23.92 -8.55 -12.54
CA ALA A 59 -23.98 -9.83 -11.83
C ALA A 59 -25.37 -10.14 -11.23
N GLN A 60 -26.14 -9.10 -10.86
CA GLN A 60 -27.55 -9.25 -10.48
C GLN A 60 -28.44 -9.52 -11.72
N GLU A 61 -28.14 -8.86 -12.84
CA GLU A 61 -28.87 -9.03 -14.10
C GLU A 61 -28.63 -10.41 -14.75
N LEU A 62 -27.46 -11.03 -14.56
CA LEU A 62 -27.16 -12.37 -15.08
C LEU A 62 -27.90 -13.52 -14.37
N ILE A 63 -28.47 -13.26 -13.17
CA ILE A 63 -29.41 -14.20 -12.51
C ILE A 63 -30.77 -14.19 -13.24
N GLN A 64 -31.05 -13.18 -14.08
CA GLN A 64 -32.18 -13.15 -15.00
C GLN A 64 -31.69 -13.31 -16.45
N VAL A 65 -31.71 -14.55 -16.90
CA VAL A 65 -31.50 -14.97 -18.29
C VAL A 65 -32.18 -14.01 -19.29
N GLY A 66 -31.35 -13.30 -20.06
CA GLY A 66 -31.62 -12.80 -21.40
C GLY A 66 -32.77 -11.80 -21.58
N LEU A 67 -32.50 -10.49 -21.52
CA LEU A 67 -33.24 -9.51 -22.35
C LEU A 67 -32.49 -8.18 -22.54
N LYS A 68 -32.75 -7.59 -23.72
CA LYS A 68 -31.99 -6.57 -24.45
C LYS A 68 -31.85 -5.19 -23.80
N ARG A 69 -30.77 -4.51 -24.19
CA ARG A 69 -30.51 -3.05 -24.26
C ARG A 69 -31.74 -2.16 -23.98
N GLY A 70 -31.72 -1.45 -22.86
CA GLY A 70 -32.60 -0.31 -22.54
C GLY A 70 -31.93 0.64 -21.56
N ARG A 71 -32.04 1.95 -21.80
CA ARG A 71 -31.30 3.04 -21.13
C ARG A 71 -32.22 3.73 -20.09
N LEU A 72 -31.62 4.15 -18.97
CA LEU A 72 -32.07 5.15 -17.95
C LEU A 72 -33.14 4.63 -16.96
N SER A 73 -33.03 4.86 -15.65
CA SER A 73 -32.94 6.19 -15.00
C SER A 73 -31.97 6.26 -13.81
N LEU A 74 -31.33 7.42 -13.63
CA LEU A 74 -30.66 7.84 -12.40
C LEU A 74 -31.71 8.25 -11.35
N ASP A 75 -31.47 7.88 -10.10
CA ASP A 75 -32.13 8.48 -8.93
C ASP A 75 -31.03 9.12 -8.06
N GLU A 76 -31.24 10.39 -7.70
CA GLU A 76 -30.30 11.24 -6.94
C GLU A 76 -30.85 11.51 -5.52
N GLY A 77 -29.96 11.43 -4.51
CA GLY A 77 -30.11 11.95 -3.15
C GLY A 77 -29.66 10.94 -2.08
N GLU A 78 -28.77 11.20 -1.12
CA GLU A 78 -28.05 12.39 -0.66
C GLU A 78 -26.58 11.99 -0.34
N ASP A 79 -25.64 12.93 -0.51
CA ASP A 79 -24.17 12.80 -0.39
C ASP A 79 -23.43 12.15 -1.61
N GLY A 80 -23.87 12.54 -2.81
CA GLY A 80 -23.37 12.10 -4.12
C GLY A 80 -21.94 12.54 -4.50
N GLN A 81 -20.91 11.92 -3.92
CA GLN A 81 -19.64 11.75 -4.62
C GLN A 81 -19.45 10.29 -5.02
N PRO A 82 -19.14 10.00 -6.30
CA PRO A 82 -18.83 8.65 -6.70
C PRO A 82 -17.59 8.19 -5.92
N ILE A 83 -17.72 7.05 -5.22
CA ILE A 83 -16.58 6.33 -4.67
C ILE A 83 -15.66 6.06 -5.86
N LYS A 84 -14.62 6.88 -6.01
CA LYS A 84 -13.61 6.68 -7.04
C LYS A 84 -12.94 5.35 -6.70
N ARG A 85 -13.29 4.31 -7.46
CA ARG A 85 -12.61 3.03 -7.41
C ARG A 85 -11.16 3.30 -7.79
N VAL A 86 -10.29 3.35 -6.79
CA VAL A 86 -8.85 3.39 -6.98
C VAL A 86 -8.50 2.09 -7.67
N HIS A 87 -7.99 2.17 -8.90
CA HIS A 87 -7.51 1.01 -9.63
C HIS A 87 -6.24 0.53 -8.92
N ILE A 88 -6.38 -0.45 -8.04
CA ILE A 88 -5.25 -1.14 -7.42
C ILE A 88 -4.67 -2.00 -8.54
N GLY A 89 -3.55 -1.56 -9.13
CA GLY A 89 -2.80 -2.35 -10.11
C GLY A 89 -2.30 -3.66 -9.49
N MET A 90 -1.71 -4.54 -10.30
CA MET A 90 -1.12 -5.77 -9.78
C MET A 90 -0.07 -5.46 -8.70
N PRO A 91 0.09 -6.32 -7.66
CA PRO A 91 1.11 -6.11 -6.64
C PRO A 91 2.49 -5.98 -7.28
N ALA A 92 3.21 -4.90 -6.95
CA ALA A 92 4.59 -4.75 -7.37
C ALA A 92 5.45 -5.81 -6.67
N THR A 93 5.96 -6.79 -7.42
CA THR A 93 6.87 -7.83 -6.93
C THR A 93 8.34 -7.50 -7.21
N GLN A 94 8.59 -6.36 -7.85
CA GLN A 94 9.91 -5.90 -8.27
C GLN A 94 10.30 -4.64 -7.50
N TRP A 95 11.59 -4.50 -7.24
CA TRP A 95 12.16 -3.29 -6.65
C TRP A 95 12.14 -2.15 -7.68
N ILE A 96 11.75 -0.97 -7.23
CA ILE A 96 11.87 0.27 -7.99
C ILE A 96 12.84 1.17 -7.23
N SER A 97 13.91 1.60 -7.89
CA SER A 97 14.87 2.55 -7.34
C SER A 97 14.88 3.79 -8.22
N VAL A 98 14.66 4.95 -7.61
CA VAL A 98 14.64 6.25 -8.28
C VAL A 98 15.71 7.13 -7.63
N TYR A 99 16.55 7.75 -8.45
CA TYR A 99 17.65 8.60 -7.99
C TYR A 99 17.40 10.05 -8.39
N ASN A 100 17.58 10.95 -7.43
CA ASN A 100 17.65 12.39 -7.68
C ASN A 100 19.12 12.82 -7.62
N GLY A 101 19.54 13.68 -8.55
CA GLY A 101 20.89 14.24 -8.54
C GLY A 101 21.11 15.11 -7.30
N ARG A 102 22.18 14.84 -6.55
CA ARG A 102 22.61 15.63 -5.38
C ARG A 102 24.14 15.81 -5.41
N HIS A 103 24.65 16.71 -4.57
CA HIS A 103 26.09 16.79 -4.33
C HIS A 103 26.62 15.46 -3.76
N PRO A 104 27.86 15.04 -4.12
CA PRO A 104 28.44 13.82 -3.57
C PRO A 104 28.45 13.82 -2.04
N MET A 105 27.98 12.73 -1.44
CA MET A 105 27.88 12.56 0.01
C MET A 105 28.09 11.09 0.40
N LYS A 106 28.39 10.85 1.69
CA LYS A 106 28.47 9.49 2.23
C LYS A 106 27.04 8.92 2.32
N GLN A 107 26.84 7.70 1.82
CA GLN A 107 25.55 7.02 1.83
C GLN A 107 25.72 5.54 2.24
N ARG A 108 24.70 4.98 2.87
CA ARG A 108 24.64 3.57 3.28
C ARG A 108 23.23 3.05 3.12
N TYR A 109 23.10 1.80 2.73
CA TYR A 109 21.82 1.12 2.68
C TYR A 109 21.93 -0.24 3.35
N HIS A 110 20.83 -0.67 3.95
CA HIS A 110 20.64 -2.03 4.44
C HIS A 110 19.25 -2.50 4.03
N TYR A 111 19.13 -3.76 3.65
CA TYR A 111 17.89 -4.36 3.16
C TYR A 111 17.79 -5.80 3.66
N ASN A 112 16.59 -6.38 3.59
CA ASN A 112 16.29 -7.70 4.13
C ASN A 112 16.63 -7.85 5.62
N MET A 113 16.46 -6.78 6.39
CA MET A 113 16.70 -6.79 7.84
C MET A 113 15.46 -7.23 8.59
N THR A 114 15.65 -8.07 9.60
CA THR A 114 14.64 -8.38 10.62
C THR A 114 14.65 -7.31 11.72
N ASP A 115 13.59 -7.26 12.52
CA ASP A 115 13.49 -6.37 13.70
C ASP A 115 14.74 -6.41 14.59
N SER A 116 15.26 -7.62 14.84
CA SER A 116 16.45 -7.86 15.68
C SER A 116 17.77 -7.30 15.12
N ARG A 117 17.87 -7.09 13.80
CA ARG A 117 19.08 -6.57 13.15
C ARG A 117 19.01 -5.07 12.90
N LEU A 118 17.81 -4.51 12.91
CA LEU A 118 17.57 -3.11 12.57
C LEU A 118 18.36 -2.16 13.47
N ALA A 119 18.28 -2.35 14.80
CA ALA A 119 18.96 -1.49 15.77
C ALA A 119 20.48 -1.45 15.54
N GLN A 120 21.12 -2.61 15.35
CA GLN A 120 22.56 -2.72 15.10
C GLN A 120 23.00 -1.94 13.85
N HIS A 121 22.17 -1.96 12.80
CA HIS A 121 22.48 -1.25 11.56
C HIS A 121 22.28 0.27 11.68
N ILE A 122 21.29 0.70 12.45
CA ILE A 122 21.05 2.12 12.74
C ILE A 122 22.19 2.67 13.62
N GLU A 123 22.60 1.96 14.67
CA GLU A 123 23.70 2.36 15.56
C GLU A 123 25.01 2.54 14.80
N LYS A 124 25.36 1.58 13.91
CA LYS A 124 26.53 1.74 13.03
C LYS A 124 26.41 2.91 12.07
N GLY A 125 25.20 3.27 11.66
CA GLY A 125 24.95 4.46 10.84
C GLY A 125 25.24 5.74 11.61
N ASP A 126 24.75 5.81 12.85
CA ASP A 126 24.93 6.93 13.77
C ASP A 126 26.42 7.14 14.12
N GLU A 127 27.16 6.07 14.41
CA GLU A 127 28.63 6.10 14.61
C GLU A 127 29.40 6.68 13.40
N ASP A 128 28.78 6.66 12.22
CA ASP A 128 29.35 7.06 10.95
C ASP A 128 28.84 8.43 10.46
N ASP A 129 28.12 9.18 11.31
CA ASP A 129 27.42 10.43 11.00
C ASP A 129 26.45 10.29 9.82
N LEU A 130 25.73 9.16 9.75
CA LEU A 130 24.73 8.89 8.73
C LEU A 130 23.33 8.87 9.35
N PHE A 131 22.44 9.70 8.82
CA PHE A 131 21.05 9.74 9.26
C PHE A 131 20.14 9.01 8.27
N ILE A 132 19.13 8.33 8.80
CA ILE A 132 18.06 7.71 8.02
C ILE A 132 17.31 8.79 7.24
N SER A 133 17.33 8.68 5.91
CA SER A 133 16.58 9.54 5.01
C SER A 133 15.32 8.86 4.47
N ALA A 134 15.35 7.54 4.30
CA ALA A 134 14.18 6.79 3.85
C ALA A 134 14.11 5.38 4.48
N VAL A 135 12.88 4.94 4.73
CA VAL A 135 12.56 3.59 5.22
C VAL A 135 11.50 2.99 4.30
N SER A 136 11.65 1.71 3.99
CA SER A 136 10.65 0.90 3.30
C SER A 136 10.58 -0.48 3.92
N SER A 137 9.49 -1.18 3.66
CA SER A 137 9.24 -2.52 4.17
C SER A 137 8.66 -3.42 3.10
N TYR A 138 8.95 -4.72 3.20
CA TYR A 138 8.30 -5.77 2.42
C TYR A 138 8.15 -7.00 3.29
N GLN A 139 6.91 -7.50 3.42
CA GLN A 139 6.57 -8.56 4.38
C GLN A 139 7.04 -8.18 5.79
N ASN A 140 7.93 -8.98 6.40
CA ASN A 140 8.51 -8.76 7.72
C ASN A 140 9.97 -8.30 7.66
N LEU A 141 10.35 -7.64 6.55
CA LEU A 141 11.71 -7.18 6.31
C LEU A 141 11.74 -5.67 6.11
N TRP A 142 12.80 -5.07 6.63
CA TRP A 142 13.09 -3.64 6.51
C TRP A 142 14.16 -3.38 5.46
N ALA A 143 14.02 -2.23 4.80
CA ALA A 143 15.07 -1.59 4.03
C ALA A 143 15.19 -0.12 4.44
N VAL A 144 16.42 0.31 4.73
CA VAL A 144 16.75 1.64 5.25
C VAL A 144 17.85 2.24 4.38
N ILE A 145 17.68 3.51 4.03
CA ILE A 145 18.68 4.33 3.36
C ILE A 145 19.10 5.42 4.34
N MET A 146 20.41 5.60 4.45
CA MET A 146 21.03 6.62 5.30
C MET A 146 22.04 7.44 4.49
N ASP A 147 22.14 8.72 4.79
CA ASP A 147 23.10 9.61 4.16
C ASP A 147 23.52 10.77 5.07
N ALA A 148 24.69 11.35 4.76
CA ALA A 148 25.23 12.51 5.48
C ALA A 148 24.68 13.86 4.95
N GLY A 149 23.85 13.83 3.90
CA GLY A 149 23.37 15.03 3.20
C GLY A 149 21.98 15.50 3.65
N THR A 150 21.43 14.92 4.71
CA THR A 150 20.07 15.21 5.21
C THR A 150 19.93 16.58 5.86
N GLY A 151 21.03 17.14 6.39
CA GLY A 151 21.00 18.34 7.22
C GLY A 151 20.44 18.10 8.63
N PHE A 152 20.17 16.86 9.01
CA PHE A 152 19.72 16.53 10.35
C PHE A 152 20.84 16.67 11.37
N THR A 153 20.47 17.05 12.60
CA THR A 153 21.43 17.25 13.70
C THR A 153 21.30 16.22 14.80
N CYS A 154 20.10 15.66 14.98
CA CYS A 154 19.84 14.55 15.89
C CYS A 154 18.72 13.70 15.28
N GLN A 155 18.78 12.39 15.49
CA GLN A 155 17.75 11.47 15.03
C GLN A 155 17.46 10.43 16.11
N ILE A 156 16.18 10.14 16.30
CA ILE A 156 15.72 9.07 17.19
C ILE A 156 14.69 8.25 16.43
N TYR A 157 14.55 6.98 16.80
CA TYR A 157 13.60 6.08 16.20
C TYR A 157 12.87 5.28 17.27
N GLU A 158 11.66 4.86 16.94
CA GLU A 158 10.84 3.95 17.75
C GLU A 158 10.46 2.75 16.87
N LEU A 159 10.85 1.55 17.31
CA LEU A 159 10.40 0.29 16.74
C LEU A 159 9.36 -0.32 17.69
N SER A 160 8.08 -0.22 17.33
CA SER A 160 6.98 -0.75 18.13
C SER A 160 6.34 -1.95 17.47
N LEU A 161 6.03 -2.99 18.24
CA LEU A 161 5.28 -4.18 17.80
C LEU A 161 3.80 -3.88 17.53
N TYR A 162 3.32 -2.72 17.99
CA TYR A 162 1.94 -2.28 17.84
C TYR A 162 1.88 -0.95 17.10
N PHE A 163 0.66 -0.55 16.75
CA PHE A 163 0.42 0.77 16.18
C PHE A 163 0.94 1.86 17.13
N LEU A 164 1.78 2.75 16.61
CA LEU A 164 2.46 3.77 17.39
C LEU A 164 1.50 4.61 18.26
N HIS A 165 1.86 4.80 19.52
CA HIS A 165 1.15 5.63 20.48
C HIS A 165 1.20 7.09 20.04
N LYS A 166 0.02 7.73 19.98
CA LYS A 166 -0.10 9.15 19.60
C LYS A 166 0.69 10.03 20.57
N GLU A 167 0.71 9.65 21.84
CA GLU A 167 1.39 10.36 22.93
C GLU A 167 2.88 10.56 22.61
N TRP A 168 3.55 9.52 22.11
CA TRP A 168 4.97 9.58 21.74
C TRP A 168 5.23 10.58 20.61
N ILE A 169 4.39 10.62 19.56
CA ILE A 169 4.54 11.60 18.47
C ILE A 169 4.44 13.02 19.01
N MET A 170 3.46 13.28 19.88
CA MET A 170 3.22 14.62 20.41
C MET A 170 4.40 15.06 21.30
N GLU A 171 4.92 14.16 22.14
CA GLU A 171 6.13 14.42 22.94
C GLU A 171 7.33 14.76 22.04
N GLN A 172 7.54 14.01 20.95
CA GLN A 172 8.65 14.30 20.05
C GLN A 172 8.49 15.64 19.32
N TRP A 173 7.26 15.99 18.91
CA TRP A 173 6.97 17.31 18.35
C TRP A 173 7.22 18.45 19.35
N GLU A 174 6.86 18.29 20.62
CA GLU A 174 7.16 19.25 21.69
C GLU A 174 8.68 19.42 21.89
N ASN A 175 9.45 18.35 21.66
CA ASN A 175 10.91 18.35 21.72
C ASN A 175 11.59 18.85 20.44
N ASN A 176 10.84 19.41 19.48
CA ASN A 176 11.29 19.88 18.15
C ASN A 176 11.85 18.79 17.24
N TYR A 177 11.47 17.54 17.46
CA TYR A 177 11.69 16.46 16.49
C TYR A 177 10.52 16.40 15.53
N TYR A 178 10.78 16.08 14.26
CA TYR A 178 9.74 15.92 13.24
C TYR A 178 9.89 14.56 12.55
N ILE A 179 8.76 13.92 12.23
CA ILE A 179 8.75 12.63 11.53
C ILE A 179 9.34 12.81 10.14
N ASN A 180 10.40 12.08 9.82
CA ASN A 180 11.04 12.13 8.49
C ASN A 180 10.79 10.85 7.69
N ALA A 181 10.69 9.69 8.35
CA ALA A 181 10.44 8.41 7.74
C ALA A 181 9.56 7.53 8.65
N LEU A 182 8.67 6.76 8.04
CA LEU A 182 7.78 5.84 8.72
C LEU A 182 7.43 4.68 7.79
N ALA A 183 7.44 3.46 8.34
CA ALA A 183 6.97 2.26 7.66
C ALA A 183 6.52 1.20 8.67
N ARG A 184 5.71 0.25 8.21
CA ARG A 184 5.19 -0.91 8.93
C ARG A 184 5.42 -2.16 8.11
N VAL A 185 5.64 -3.24 8.83
CA VAL A 185 5.75 -4.60 8.29
C VAL A 185 4.45 -5.39 8.51
N GLN A 186 4.31 -6.52 7.81
CA GLN A 186 3.10 -7.33 7.79
C GLN A 186 2.73 -7.93 9.15
N ASN A 187 3.71 -8.16 10.04
CA ASN A 187 3.48 -8.63 11.41
C ASN A 187 2.91 -7.55 12.36
N GLY A 188 2.70 -6.32 11.88
CA GLY A 188 2.16 -5.20 12.66
C GLY A 188 3.20 -4.24 13.22
N SER A 189 4.49 -4.63 13.22
CA SER A 189 5.55 -3.79 13.74
C SER A 189 5.72 -2.53 12.90
N SER A 190 5.94 -1.40 13.55
CA SER A 190 6.12 -0.10 12.90
C SER A 190 7.42 0.55 13.35
N LEU A 191 8.14 1.11 12.39
CA LEU A 191 9.32 1.92 12.59
C LEU A 191 8.95 3.37 12.30
N VAL A 192 9.18 4.23 13.28
CA VAL A 192 8.98 5.67 13.13
C VAL A 192 10.28 6.37 13.45
N VAL A 193 10.75 7.19 12.53
CA VAL A 193 11.98 7.95 12.65
C VAL A 193 11.62 9.43 12.72
N VAL A 194 12.19 10.12 13.71
CA VAL A 194 12.03 11.56 13.87
C VAL A 194 13.40 12.23 13.96
N SER A 195 13.51 13.45 13.45
CA SER A 195 14.80 14.15 13.36
C SER A 195 14.68 15.64 13.70
N LYS A 196 15.79 16.19 14.19
CA LYS A 196 16.03 17.64 14.35
C LYS A 196 16.83 18.17 13.17
N GLY A 197 16.78 19.48 12.94
CA GLY A 197 17.44 20.12 11.79
C GLY A 197 16.67 19.95 10.48
N THR A 198 15.44 19.45 10.52
CA THR A 198 14.57 19.37 9.34
C THR A 198 14.14 20.77 8.90
N THR A 199 13.79 20.93 7.62
CA THR A 199 13.16 22.15 7.11
C THR A 199 11.65 22.20 7.37
N TYR A 200 11.10 21.23 8.11
CA TYR A 200 9.67 21.14 8.40
C TYR A 200 9.28 22.16 9.46
N VAL A 201 8.21 22.91 9.19
CA VAL A 201 7.68 23.93 10.11
C VAL A 201 6.52 23.36 10.92
N GLN A 202 5.64 22.60 10.27
CA GLN A 202 4.45 22.04 10.88
C GLN A 202 4.19 20.62 10.35
N GLN A 203 3.75 19.74 11.25
CA GLN A 203 3.28 18.40 10.92
C GLN A 203 1.87 18.17 11.45
N SER A 204 1.18 17.21 10.86
CA SER A 204 -0.17 16.83 11.26
C SER A 204 -0.33 15.33 11.13
N TYR A 205 -0.98 14.74 12.13
CA TYR A 205 -1.11 13.30 12.26
C TYR A 205 -2.58 12.88 12.21
N LYS A 206 -2.86 11.78 11.52
CA LYS A 206 -4.18 11.17 11.47
C LYS A 206 -4.06 9.65 11.42
N VAL A 207 -4.77 8.99 12.33
CA VAL A 207 -5.05 7.56 12.26
C VAL A 207 -6.40 7.35 11.60
N SER A 208 -6.47 6.42 10.65
CA SER A 208 -7.73 6.05 10.03
C SER A 208 -7.67 4.62 9.51
N ASN A 209 -8.75 3.87 9.74
CA ASN A 209 -8.90 2.50 9.23
C ASN A 209 -9.20 2.47 7.73
N SER A 210 -9.43 3.62 7.09
CA SER A 210 -9.64 3.76 5.65
C SER A 210 -8.74 4.87 5.09
N PHE A 211 -8.51 4.85 3.78
CA PHE A 211 -7.68 5.85 3.11
C PHE A 211 -8.26 7.27 3.31
N PRO A 212 -7.52 8.21 3.94
CA PRO A 212 -8.10 9.46 4.44
C PRO A 212 -8.19 10.58 3.38
N PHE A 213 -8.80 10.31 2.21
CA PHE A 213 -8.88 11.23 1.07
C PHE A 213 -9.41 12.63 1.41
N LYS A 214 -10.53 12.71 2.15
CA LYS A 214 -11.14 13.99 2.55
C LYS A 214 -10.19 14.83 3.40
N TRP A 215 -9.39 14.19 4.26
CA TRP A 215 -8.44 14.87 5.14
C TRP A 215 -7.19 15.32 4.38
N ILE A 216 -6.64 14.46 3.53
CA ILE A 216 -5.51 14.78 2.63
C ILE A 216 -5.83 16.03 1.80
N ASN A 217 -6.98 16.05 1.12
CA ASN A 217 -7.35 17.19 0.28
C ASN A 217 -7.53 18.47 1.08
N LYS A 218 -8.00 18.38 2.33
CA LYS A 218 -8.12 19.53 3.22
C LYS A 218 -6.73 20.06 3.58
N LYS A 219 -5.77 19.17 3.85
CA LYS A 219 -4.39 19.51 4.20
C LYS A 219 -3.63 20.15 3.03
N TRP A 220 -3.74 19.58 1.84
CA TRP A 220 -3.17 20.15 0.62
C TRP A 220 -3.72 21.53 0.29
N ARG A 221 -5.03 21.76 0.46
CA ARG A 221 -5.60 23.12 0.32
C ARG A 221 -5.08 24.12 1.36
N GLY A 222 -4.61 23.63 2.50
CA GLY A 222 -3.99 24.44 3.55
C GLY A 222 -2.49 24.67 3.37
N GLY A 223 -1.87 24.16 2.30
CA GLY A 223 -0.44 24.34 2.02
C GLY A 223 0.48 23.23 2.54
N ASP A 224 -0.06 22.15 3.11
CA ASP A 224 0.76 21.01 3.54
C ASP A 224 1.23 20.21 2.31
N LEU A 225 2.55 20.07 2.13
CA LEU A 225 3.14 19.49 0.91
C LEU A 225 3.45 17.99 1.01
N ASN A 226 3.72 17.49 2.22
CA ASN A 226 4.25 16.15 2.43
C ASN A 226 3.21 15.22 3.05
N MET A 227 3.21 13.97 2.60
CA MET A 227 2.34 12.92 3.12
C MET A 227 3.17 11.66 3.34
N VAL A 228 3.02 11.08 4.53
CA VAL A 228 3.33 9.66 4.73
C VAL A 228 2.00 9.01 5.09
N THR A 229 1.49 8.18 4.19
CA THR A 229 0.32 7.34 4.49
C THR A 229 0.71 5.89 4.37
N GLU A 230 0.24 5.11 5.32
CA GLU A 230 0.46 3.67 5.34
C GLU A 230 -0.87 2.95 5.55
N GLN A 231 -1.28 2.24 4.52
CA GLN A 231 -2.22 1.13 4.56
C GLN A 231 -1.53 -0.01 3.83
N GLY A 232 -1.68 -1.23 4.35
CA GLY A 232 -0.94 -2.42 3.90
C GLY A 232 -0.63 -2.41 2.40
N TRP A 233 0.66 -2.60 2.11
CA TRP A 233 1.27 -2.75 0.78
C TRP A 233 1.61 -1.49 -0.02
N PHE A 234 1.32 -0.27 0.48
CA PHE A 234 1.73 0.95 -0.23
C PHE A 234 2.41 1.97 0.71
N THR A 235 3.73 2.10 0.58
CA THR A 235 4.45 3.31 0.95
C THR A 235 4.31 4.31 -0.20
N TYR A 236 3.39 5.27 -0.09
CA TYR A 236 3.46 6.45 -0.96
C TYR A 236 4.56 7.36 -0.43
N GLY A 237 5.73 7.23 -1.08
CA GLY A 237 6.90 8.10 -1.09
C GLY A 237 7.06 9.11 0.04
N THR A 238 8.03 8.85 0.91
CA THR A 238 8.85 9.93 1.47
C THR A 238 9.58 10.60 0.30
N ILE A 239 9.06 11.74 -0.16
CA ILE A 239 9.84 12.67 -0.99
C ILE A 239 10.71 13.46 -0.02
N CYS A 240 11.98 13.06 0.09
CA CYS A 240 13.02 13.94 0.61
C CYS A 240 13.23 15.09 -0.39
N VAL A 241 13.13 16.32 0.11
CA VAL A 241 13.42 17.61 -0.56
C VAL A 241 14.69 17.53 -1.40
#